data_AF-A0A932VZC5-F1
#
_entry.id   AF-A0A932VZC5-F1
#
_cell.length_a   1.000
_cell.length_b   1.000
_cell.length_c   1.000
_cell.angle_alpha   90.00
_cell.angle_beta   90.00
_cell.angle_gamma   90.00
#
_symmetry.space_group_name_H-M   'P 1'
#
loop_
_entity.id
_entity.type
_entity.pdbx_description
1 polymer ?
#
loop_
_entity_poly.entity_id
_entity_poly.type
_entity_poly.pdbx_seq_one_letter_code
_entity_poly.pdbx_strand_id
1 'polypeptide(L)' 'MNTLFTKRQGQYLAFIYYYTKIHHRAPAEADIQVHFKVSAPTVHQMVLTLDRRGFIERVPGQARSIRVLVATSELPDLE' A
#
# COMPACT_ATOMS: atom_id res chain seq x y z
N MET A 1 11.11 15.00 -12.37
CA MET A 1 9.88 14.26 -11.98
C MET A 1 9.57 14.63 -10.55
N ASN A 2 8.45 15.32 -10.31
CA ASN A 2 8.01 15.66 -8.96
C ASN A 2 7.50 14.36 -8.33
N THR A 3 8.34 13.64 -7.60
CA THR A 3 7.98 12.34 -7.04
C THR A 3 6.99 12.55 -5.88
N LEU A 4 5.71 12.31 -6.16
CA LEU A 4 4.61 12.45 -5.19
C LEU A 4 4.87 11.65 -3.91
N PHE A 5 5.52 10.49 -4.03
CA PHE A 5 5.87 9.59 -2.94
C PHE A 5 7.34 9.17 -2.98
N THR A 6 7.85 8.67 -1.86
CA THR A 6 9.21 8.12 -1.76
C THR A 6 9.30 6.75 -2.44
N LYS A 7 10.51 6.26 -2.76
CA LYS A 7 10.71 4.91 -3.33
C LYS A 7 9.98 3.84 -2.49
N ARG A 8 10.13 3.88 -1.16
CA ARG A 8 9.50 2.92 -0.25
C ARG A 8 7.97 3.00 -0.25
N GLN A 9 7.41 4.21 -0.30
CA GLN A 9 5.97 4.42 -0.40
C GLN A 9 5.43 3.87 -1.73
N GLY A 10 6.15 4.12 -2.83
CA GLY A 10 5.82 3.58 -4.16
C GLY A 10 5.79 2.04 -4.16
N GLN A 11 6.76 1.39 -3.53
CA GLN A 11 6.76 -0.08 -3.39
C GLN A 11 5.51 -0.60 -2.66
N TYR A 12 5.08 0.07 -1.58
CA TYR A 12 3.87 -0.32 -0.86
C TYR A 12 2.62 -0.14 -1.73
N LEU A 13 2.52 0.98 -2.45
CA LEU A 13 1.40 1.25 -3.35
C LEU A 13 1.32 0.22 -4.49
N ALA A 14 2.46 -0.10 -5.10
CA ALA A 14 2.56 -1.14 -6.12
C ALA A 14 2.15 -2.50 -5.56
N PHE A 15 2.66 -2.89 -4.39
CA PHE A 15 2.29 -4.15 -3.75
C PHE A 15 0.79 -4.25 -3.49
N ILE A 16 0.17 -3.22 -2.90
CA ILE A 16 -1.27 -3.20 -2.61
C ILE A 16 -2.08 -3.33 -3.91
N TYR A 17 -1.69 -2.60 -4.94
CA TYR A 17 -2.36 -2.64 -6.24
C TYR A 17 -2.26 -4.04 -6.89
N TYR A 18 -1.06 -4.59 -7.02
CA TYR A 18 -0.85 -5.87 -7.67
C TYR A 18 -1.43 -7.04 -6.87
N TYR A 19 -1.32 -7.01 -5.54
CA TYR A 19 -1.99 -8.00 -4.69
C TYR A 19 -3.50 -7.99 -4.94
N THR A 20 -4.11 -6.80 -4.97
CA THR A 20 -5.55 -6.67 -5.23
C THR A 20 -5.93 -7.15 -6.63
N LYS A 21 -5.11 -6.86 -7.63
CA LYS A 21 -5.30 -7.30 -9.02
C LYS A 21 -5.26 -8.82 -9.16
N ILE A 22 -4.34 -9.49 -8.47
CA ILE A 22 -4.12 -10.95 -8.57
C ILE A 22 -5.12 -11.72 -7.68
N HIS A 23 -5.38 -11.24 -6.47
CA HIS A 23 -6.17 -11.96 -5.48
C HIS A 23 -7.64 -11.50 -5.40
N HIS A 24 -8.02 -10.50 -6.19
CA HIS A 24 -9.36 -9.88 -6.18
C HIS A 24 -9.82 -9.38 -4.80
N ARG A 25 -8.87 -9.11 -3.90
CA ARG A 25 -9.09 -8.60 -2.54
C ARG A 25 -7.87 -7.80 -2.09
N ALA A 26 -8.09 -6.75 -1.29
CA ALA A 26 -6.99 -5.99 -0.72
C ALA A 26 -6.15 -6.85 0.26
N PRO A 27 -4.84 -6.58 0.37
CA PRO A 27 -4.02 -7.24 1.38
C PRO A 27 -4.44 -6.82 2.78
N ALA A 28 -4.26 -7.71 3.75
CA ALA A 28 -4.20 -7.35 5.16
C ALA A 28 -2.81 -6.79 5.50
N GLU A 29 -2.68 -6.08 6.62
CA GLU A 29 -1.36 -5.62 7.09
C GLU A 29 -0.39 -6.81 7.28
N ALA A 30 -0.88 -7.98 7.69
CA ALA A 30 -0.08 -9.20 7.81
C ALA A 30 0.52 -9.68 6.46
N ASP A 31 -0.22 -9.54 5.34
CA ASP A 31 0.30 -9.89 4.01
C ASP A 31 1.48 -8.97 3.65
N ILE A 32 1.35 -7.68 3.96
CA ILE A 32 2.38 -6.65 3.75
C ILE A 32 3.61 -6.94 4.64
N GLN A 33 3.39 -7.32 5.90
CA GLN A 33 4.47 -7.69 6.82
C GLN A 33 5.30 -8.86 6.28
N VAL A 34 4.63 -9.92 5.79
CA VAL A 34 5.29 -11.11 5.24
C VAL A 34 6.09 -10.74 3.99
N HIS A 35 5.50 -9.96 3.08
CA HIS A 35 6.17 -9.56 1.85
C HIS A 35 7.40 -8.68 2.10
N PHE A 36 7.26 -7.62 2.90
CA PHE A 36 8.34 -6.67 3.15
C PHE A 36 9.29 -7.07 4.27
N LYS A 37 9.00 -8.17 4.99
CA LYS A 37 9.76 -8.67 6.15
C LYS A 37 9.97 -7.59 7.23
N VAL A 38 8.89 -6.89 7.57
CA VAL A 38 8.89 -5.82 8.58
C VAL A 38 7.89 -6.10 9.71
N SER A 39 8.04 -5.39 10.82
CA SER A 39 7.16 -5.54 11.98
C SER A 39 5.76 -4.96 11.73
N ALA A 40 4.75 -5.44 12.46
CA ALA A 40 3.37 -4.94 12.39
C ALA A 40 3.28 -3.42 12.62
N PRO A 41 3.96 -2.84 13.64
CA PRO A 41 3.96 -1.39 13.82
C PRO A 41 4.51 -0.63 12.62
N THR A 42 5.50 -1.18 11.91
CA THR A 42 6.10 -0.55 10.72
C THR A 42 5.10 -0.48 9.57
N VAL A 43 4.40 -1.60 9.31
CA VAL A 43 3.35 -1.64 8.28
C VAL A 43 2.23 -0.68 8.63
N HIS A 44 1.75 -0.72 9.88
CA HIS A 44 0.69 0.14 10.35
C HIS A 44 1.03 1.62 10.16
N GLN A 45 2.23 2.05 10.55
CA GLN A 45 2.68 3.42 10.36
C GLN A 45 2.79 3.81 8.87
N MET A 46 3.24 2.89 8.01
CA MET A 46 3.27 3.15 6.56
C MET A 46 1.85 3.32 6.00
N VAL A 47 0.92 2.44 6.36
CA VAL A 47 -0.50 2.54 5.95
C VAL A 47 -1.10 3.87 6.39
N LEU A 48 -0.91 4.28 7.66
CA LEU A 48 -1.35 5.58 8.15
C LEU A 48 -0.71 6.75 7.37
N THR A 49 0.56 6.61 7.00
CA THR A 49 1.26 7.65 6.24
C THR A 49 0.69 7.78 4.83
N LEU A 50 0.46 6.67 4.14
CA LEU A 50 -0.12 6.68 2.79
C LEU A 50 -1.56 7.24 2.79
N ASP A 51 -2.36 6.90 3.81
CA ASP A 51 -3.72 7.37 4.03
C ASP A 51 -3.76 8.89 4.26
N ARG A 52 -2.93 9.40 5.20
CA ARG A 52 -2.80 10.85 5.44
C ARG A 52 -2.31 11.64 4.22
N ARG A 53 -1.54 11.01 3.33
CA ARG A 53 -1.06 11.64 2.09
C ARG A 53 -2.06 11.52 0.94
N GLY A 54 -3.19 10.86 1.13
CA GLY A 54 -4.21 10.66 0.10
C GLY A 54 -3.80 9.70 -1.01
N PHE A 55 -2.80 8.83 -0.77
CA PHE A 55 -2.38 7.82 -1.76
C PHE A 55 -3.19 6.54 -1.68
N ILE A 56 -3.81 6.29 -0.53
CA ILE A 56 -4.75 5.20 -0.31
C ILE A 56 -5.97 5.71 0.44
N GLU A 57 -7.06 4.93 0.40
CA GLU A 57 -8.17 5.01 1.34
C GLU A 57 -8.28 3.70 2.13
N ARG A 58 -8.83 3.76 3.35
CA ARG A 58 -9.13 2.59 4.18
C ARG A 58 -10.27 2.88 5.14
N VAL A 59 -10.90 1.84 5.68
CA VAL A 59 -11.84 1.94 6.79
C VAL A 59 -11.16 1.47 8.08
N PRO A 60 -11.00 2.33 9.10
CA PRO A 60 -10.41 1.95 10.38
C PRO A 60 -11.11 0.74 11.01
N GLY A 61 -10.35 -0.25 11.47
CA GLY A 61 -10.88 -1.47 12.08
C GLY A 61 -11.46 -2.49 11.09
N GLN A 62 -11.60 -2.16 9.80
CA GLN A 62 -12.08 -3.09 8.79
C GLN A 62 -10.91 -3.75 8.07
N ALA A 63 -10.81 -5.07 8.20
CA ALA A 63 -9.82 -5.86 7.47
C ALA A 63 -10.04 -5.75 5.95
N ARG A 64 -8.94 -5.72 5.19
CA ARG A 64 -8.94 -5.73 3.71
C ARG A 64 -9.77 -4.60 3.08
N SER A 65 -9.74 -3.41 3.69
CA SER A 65 -10.44 -2.21 3.20
C SER A 65 -9.54 -1.25 2.40
N ILE A 66 -8.23 -1.54 2.31
CA ILE A 66 -7.26 -0.64 1.67
C ILE A 66 -7.49 -0.59 0.16
N ARG A 67 -7.54 0.61 -0.42
CA ARG A 67 -7.58 0.85 -1.87
C ARG A 67 -6.58 1.92 -2.26
N VAL A 68 -5.91 1.73 -3.40
CA VAL A 68 -4.96 2.69 -3.96
C VAL A 68 -5.69 3.77 -4.74
N LEU A 69 -5.37 5.04 -4.46
CA LEU A 69 -5.96 6.21 -5.13
C LEU A 69 -5.02 6.81 -6.19
N VAL A 70 -3.75 6.40 -6.20
CA VAL A 70 -2.75 6.82 -7.19
C VAL A 70 -3.04 6.16 -8.54
N ALA A 71 -2.88 6.92 -9.62
CA ALA A 71 -3.08 6.40 -10.97
C ALA A 71 -2.07 5.30 -11.28
N THR A 72 -2.52 4.25 -11.97
CA THR A 72 -1.67 3.09 -12.28
C THR A 72 -0.44 3.44 -13.13
N SER A 73 -0.52 4.51 -13.94
CA SER A 73 0.59 5.03 -14.74
C SER A 73 1.70 5.68 -13.91
N GLU A 74 1.40 6.03 -12.65
CA GLU A 74 2.37 6.64 -11.73
C GLU A 74 2.99 5.61 -10.79
N LEU A 75 2.39 4.42 -10.66
CA LEU A 75 2.90 3.36 -9.80
C LEU A 75 4.21 2.79 -10.35
N PRO A 76 5.21 2.52 -9.50
CA PRO A 76 6.38 1.78 -9.93
C PRO A 76 6.02 0.33 -10.23
N ASP A 77 6.85 -0.33 -11.03
CA ASP A 77 6.80 -1.77 -11.18
C ASP A 77 7.16 -2.47 -9.86
N LEU A 78 6.62 -3.66 -9.66
CA LEU A 78 6.93 -4.49 -8.50
C LEU A 78 8.32 -5.13 -8.71
N GLU A 79 9.37 -4.53 -8.11
CA GLU A 79 10.75 -5.08 -8.08
C GLU A 79 10.87 -6.32 -7.19
#